data_AF-A0AAF1A3C5-F1
#
_entry.id   AF-A0AAF1A3C5-F1
#
_cell.length_a   1.000
_cell.length_b   1.000
_cell.length_c   1.000
_cell.angle_alpha   90.00
_cell.angle_beta   90.00
_cell.angle_gamma   90.00
#
_symmetry.space_group_name_H-M   'P 1'
#
loop_
_entity.id
_entity.type
_entity.pdbx_description
1 polymer ?
#
loop_
_entity_poly.entity_id
_entity_poly.type
_entity_poly.pdbx_seq_one_letter_code
_entity_poly.pdbx_strand_id
1 'polypeptide(L)'
;MGPREQEGTTLFDQAEVKRKETDKTLAKHNQQEPKLPPLVNDITTSVKKKSAPFHFPGHKRGMAALYSLVDVIGNGPFLHDATELPKLDRFDYPTGPLLDAQKMDVDPLVHHRHDF
;
A
#
# COMPACT_ATOMS: atom_id res chain seq x y z
N MET A 1 35.70 -60.99 27.62
CA MET A 1 35.76 -60.18 28.87
C MET A 1 36.13 -58.76 28.44
N GLY A 2 35.30 -57.74 28.73
CA GLY A 2 35.35 -56.37 28.15
C GLY A 2 36.61 -55.52 28.45
N PRO A 3 36.71 -54.21 28.09
CA PRO A 3 35.63 -53.19 28.01
C PRO A 3 35.65 -52.21 26.79
N ARG A 4 34.67 -51.28 26.81
CA ARG A 4 34.46 -49.95 26.16
C ARG A 4 35.62 -49.30 25.39
N GLU A 5 35.31 -48.58 24.30
CA GLU A 5 35.37 -47.09 24.09
C GLU A 5 34.44 -46.75 22.88
N GLN A 6 33.38 -45.94 23.03
CA GLN A 6 33.26 -44.51 22.66
C GLN A 6 33.52 -44.21 21.17
N GLU A 7 32.87 -43.31 20.44
CA GLU A 7 31.74 -42.39 20.54
C GLU A 7 31.48 -41.92 19.09
N GLY A 8 30.25 -41.58 18.72
CA GLY A 8 29.93 -41.17 17.35
C GLY A 8 28.66 -40.36 17.26
N THR A 9 28.56 -39.35 18.14
CA THR A 9 27.91 -38.05 17.92
C THR A 9 26.74 -38.02 16.91
N THR A 10 25.55 -38.24 17.48
CA THR A 10 24.34 -37.49 17.15
C THR A 10 24.66 -36.00 17.21
N LEU A 11 24.75 -35.27 16.08
CA LEU A 11 24.84 -33.80 16.14
C LEU A 11 24.60 -33.07 14.81
N PHE A 12 23.80 -33.58 13.86
CA PHE A 12 23.45 -32.80 12.67
C PHE A 12 21.96 -32.70 12.31
N ASP A 13 21.07 -33.51 12.88
CA ASP A 13 19.67 -33.50 12.44
C ASP A 13 18.70 -32.66 13.29
N GLN A 14 19.11 -32.19 14.47
CA GLN A 14 18.24 -31.38 15.32
C GLN A 14 18.37 -29.86 15.09
N ALA A 15 19.44 -29.41 14.43
CA ALA A 15 19.59 -28.01 14.06
C ALA A 15 18.79 -27.65 12.79
N GLU A 16 18.60 -28.61 11.88
CA GLU A 16 17.91 -28.40 10.60
C GLU A 16 16.40 -28.19 10.79
N VAL A 17 15.78 -28.94 11.71
CA VAL A 17 14.34 -28.83 12.00
C VAL A 17 14.02 -27.54 12.74
N LYS A 18 14.89 -27.12 13.67
CA LYS A 18 14.68 -25.88 14.43
C LYS A 18 14.83 -24.62 13.57
N ARG A 19 15.67 -24.64 12.53
CA ARG A 19 15.80 -23.52 11.56
C ARG A 19 14.52 -23.29 10.76
N LYS A 20 13.80 -24.36 10.37
CA LYS A 20 12.57 -24.22 9.57
C LYS A 20 11.36 -23.72 10.36
N GLU A 21 11.37 -23.86 11.68
CA GLU A 21 10.30 -23.34 12.55
C GLU A 21 10.60 -21.90 13.01
N THR A 22 11.88 -21.54 13.19
CA THR A 22 12.27 -20.16 13.49
C THR A 22 12.18 -19.23 12.26
N ASP A 23 12.41 -19.73 11.05
CA ASP A 23 12.29 -18.92 9.82
C ASP A 23 10.83 -18.59 9.45
N LYS A 24 9.86 -19.45 9.83
CA LYS A 24 8.43 -19.13 9.70
C LYS A 24 7.96 -18.10 10.73
N THR A 25 8.69 -17.92 11.82
CA THR A 25 8.27 -17.06 12.94
C THR A 25 8.91 -15.66 12.87
N LEU A 26 10.00 -15.49 12.13
CA LEU A 26 10.67 -14.19 11.91
C LEU A 26 10.16 -13.42 10.68
N ALA A 27 9.35 -14.02 9.81
CA ALA A 27 8.69 -13.34 8.69
C ALA A 27 7.42 -12.55 9.10
N LYS A 28 7.11 -12.45 10.40
CA LYS A 28 6.13 -11.49 10.93
C LYS A 28 6.81 -10.15 11.27
N HIS A 29 7.69 -9.67 10.41
CA HIS A 29 8.19 -8.31 10.54
C HIS A 29 7.14 -7.36 9.96
N ASN A 30 6.22 -6.97 10.85
CA ASN A 30 5.37 -5.79 10.84
C ASN A 30 5.38 -5.02 9.50
N GLN A 31 4.66 -5.54 8.50
CA GLN A 31 4.30 -4.81 7.29
C GLN A 31 3.19 -3.82 7.69
N GLN A 32 3.51 -2.87 8.57
CA GLN A 32 2.71 -1.66 8.67
C GLN A 32 2.98 -0.89 7.39
N GLU A 33 2.18 -1.20 6.36
CA GLU A 33 1.98 -0.31 5.23
C GLU A 33 1.88 1.13 5.77
N PRO A 34 2.62 2.09 5.20
CA PRO A 34 2.60 3.47 5.68
C PRO A 34 1.14 3.90 5.80
N LYS A 35 0.74 4.39 6.98
CA LYS A 35 -0.64 4.81 7.24
C LYS A 35 -0.92 6.08 6.43
N LEU A 36 -1.30 5.90 5.17
CA LEU A 36 -1.72 6.98 4.28
C LEU A 36 -2.94 7.69 4.87
N PRO A 37 -3.10 9.00 4.63
CA PRO A 37 -4.34 9.70 4.96
C PRO A 37 -5.54 8.96 4.37
N PRO A 38 -6.71 8.93 5.06
CA PRO A 38 -7.86 8.13 4.63
C PRO A 38 -8.23 8.32 3.16
N LEU A 39 -8.29 9.59 2.71
CA LEU A 39 -8.57 9.95 1.32
C LEU A 39 -7.55 9.34 0.33
N VAL A 40 -6.26 9.45 0.64
CA VAL A 40 -5.18 8.93 -0.22
C VAL A 40 -5.22 7.41 -0.26
N ASN A 41 -5.40 6.76 0.90
CA ASN A 41 -5.51 5.31 0.99
C ASN A 41 -6.69 4.78 0.16
N ASP A 42 -7.85 5.43 0.25
CA ASP A 42 -9.04 5.00 -0.48
C ASP A 42 -8.87 5.18 -2.00
N ILE A 43 -8.26 6.28 -2.45
CA ILE A 43 -7.91 6.47 -3.86
C ILE A 43 -6.94 5.38 -4.33
N THR A 44 -5.89 5.07 -3.56
CA THR A 44 -4.92 4.02 -3.91
C THR A 44 -5.55 2.63 -3.94
N THR A 45 -6.41 2.30 -2.98
CA THR A 45 -7.10 0.99 -2.96
C THR A 45 -8.16 0.87 -4.06
N SER A 46 -8.74 1.99 -4.51
CA SER A 46 -9.71 1.98 -5.61
C SER A 46 -9.11 1.45 -6.92
N VAL A 47 -7.84 1.75 -7.18
CA VAL A 47 -7.13 1.29 -8.40
C VAL A 47 -6.88 -0.22 -8.37
N LYS A 48 -6.64 -0.80 -7.18
CA LYS A 48 -6.44 -2.25 -7.02
C LYS A 48 -7.70 -3.06 -7.40
N LYS A 49 -8.88 -2.43 -7.36
CA LYS A 49 -10.13 -3.04 -7.81
C LYS A 49 -10.21 -2.95 -9.34
N LYS A 50 -9.91 -4.07 -10.02
CA LYS A 50 -9.97 -4.20 -11.47
C LYS A 50 -11.42 -4.22 -11.98
N SER A 51 -12.07 -3.06 -11.96
CA SER A 51 -13.41 -2.87 -12.52
C SER A 51 -13.33 -2.49 -14.00
N ALA A 52 -14.31 -2.93 -14.79
CA ALA A 52 -14.42 -2.53 -16.19
C ALA A 52 -14.83 -1.05 -16.29
N PRO A 53 -14.07 -0.20 -17.02
CA PRO A 53 -14.34 1.23 -17.11
C PRO A 53 -15.42 1.51 -18.16
N PHE A 54 -16.68 1.23 -17.78
CA PHE A 54 -17.86 1.67 -18.53
C PHE A 54 -18.30 3.09 -18.15
N HIS A 55 -17.70 3.64 -17.10
CA HIS A 55 -17.98 4.97 -16.61
C HIS A 55 -16.96 5.99 -17.15
N PHE A 56 -17.31 7.27 -17.05
CA PHE A 56 -16.36 8.36 -17.30
C PHE A 56 -15.21 8.31 -16.27
N PRO A 57 -14.01 8.80 -16.62
CA PRO A 57 -13.65 9.52 -17.86
C PRO A 57 -13.35 8.64 -19.09
N GLY A 58 -13.43 9.24 -20.29
CA GLY A 58 -13.33 8.56 -21.58
C GLY A 58 -11.98 7.88 -21.88
N HIS A 59 -10.90 8.28 -21.21
CA HIS A 59 -9.58 7.63 -21.34
C HIS A 59 -9.52 6.25 -20.66
N LYS A 60 -10.58 5.84 -19.94
CA LYS A 60 -10.78 4.47 -19.41
C LYS A 60 -9.56 3.95 -18.64
N ARG A 61 -9.11 4.71 -17.64
CA ARG A 61 -7.93 4.40 -16.82
C ARG A 61 -6.61 4.29 -17.59
N GLY A 62 -6.53 4.94 -18.75
CA GLY A 62 -5.35 4.95 -19.62
C GLY A 62 -5.48 4.07 -20.85
N MET A 63 -6.50 3.19 -20.91
CA MET A 63 -6.72 2.28 -22.04
C MET A 63 -7.06 3.00 -23.35
N ALA A 64 -7.64 4.20 -23.25
CA ALA A 64 -7.97 5.05 -24.38
C ALA A 64 -7.25 6.40 -24.30
N ALA A 65 -6.17 6.50 -23.50
CA ALA A 65 -5.32 7.69 -23.47
C ALA A 65 -4.47 7.76 -24.74
N LEU A 66 -4.21 8.98 -25.21
CA LEU A 66 -3.33 9.21 -26.36
C LEU A 66 -1.89 8.86 -25.98
N TYR A 67 -1.23 8.01 -26.78
CA TYR A 67 0.13 7.54 -26.50
C TYR A 67 1.14 8.66 -26.27
N SER A 68 1.14 9.71 -27.10
CA SER A 68 2.06 10.84 -26.93
C SER A 68 1.88 11.58 -25.61
N LEU A 69 0.69 11.53 -25.01
CA LEU A 69 0.44 12.10 -23.69
C LEU A 69 0.94 11.15 -22.60
N VAL A 70 0.67 9.85 -22.75
CA VAL A 70 1.16 8.81 -21.82
C VAL A 70 2.68 8.79 -21.76
N ASP A 71 3.37 9.04 -22.88
CA ASP A 71 4.84 9.11 -22.91
C ASP A 71 5.40 10.27 -22.09
N VAL A 72 4.65 11.37 -21.94
CA VAL A 72 5.08 12.57 -21.22
C VAL A 72 4.81 12.46 -19.71
N ILE A 73 3.61 12.01 -19.33
CA ILE A 73 3.18 12.03 -17.91
C ILE A 73 3.09 10.64 -17.26
N GLY A 74 3.30 9.58 -18.05
CA GLY A 74 3.09 8.21 -17.64
C GLY A 74 1.62 7.80 -17.57
N ASN A 75 1.36 6.51 -17.32
CA ASN A 75 -0.01 6.00 -17.17
C ASN A 75 -0.60 6.22 -15.76
N GLY A 76 0.25 6.54 -14.78
CA GLY A 76 -0.13 6.69 -13.37
C GLY A 76 -1.31 7.64 -13.14
N PRO A 77 -1.27 8.88 -13.66
CA PRO A 77 -2.36 9.85 -13.47
C PRO A 77 -3.72 9.32 -13.94
N PHE A 78 -3.77 8.67 -15.11
CA PHE A 78 -5.01 8.12 -15.67
C PHE A 78 -5.61 7.01 -14.82
N LEU A 79 -4.80 6.26 -14.06
CA LEU A 79 -5.31 5.21 -13.18
C LEU A 79 -6.10 5.76 -11.99
N HIS A 80 -5.74 6.97 -11.56
CA HIS A 80 -6.30 7.65 -10.38
C HIS A 80 -7.37 8.69 -10.74
N ASP A 81 -7.42 9.14 -11.99
CA ASP A 81 -8.48 10.02 -12.49
C ASP A 81 -9.83 9.26 -12.56
N ALA A 82 -10.74 9.61 -11.66
CA ALA A 82 -12.05 9.00 -11.50
C ALA A 82 -13.07 10.07 -11.14
N THR A 83 -14.20 10.09 -11.87
CA THR A 83 -15.30 11.02 -11.60
C THR A 83 -15.97 10.75 -10.25
N GLU A 84 -16.22 9.49 -9.96
CA GLU A 84 -16.86 9.05 -8.72
C GLU A 84 -16.21 7.77 -8.21
N LEU A 85 -15.99 7.72 -6.90
CA LEU A 85 -15.59 6.52 -6.18
C LEU A 85 -16.73 6.17 -5.22
N PRO A 86 -17.52 5.10 -5.50
CA PRO A 86 -18.75 4.79 -4.75
C PRO A 86 -18.63 4.65 -3.23
N LYS A 87 -17.41 4.60 -2.69
CA LYS A 87 -17.13 4.45 -1.26
C LYS A 87 -16.28 5.57 -0.67
N LEU A 88 -15.89 6.58 -1.46
CA LEU A 88 -14.97 7.61 -1.01
C LEU A 88 -15.73 8.74 -0.31
N ASP A 89 -16.39 9.59 -1.08
CA ASP A 89 -17.27 10.67 -0.63
C ASP A 89 -17.79 11.39 -1.88
N ARG A 90 -18.70 12.36 -1.70
CA ARG A 90 -19.10 13.27 -2.78
C ARG A 90 -18.41 14.63 -2.64
N PHE A 91 -17.90 15.17 -3.75
CA PHE A 91 -17.19 16.45 -3.75
C PHE A 91 -18.09 17.66 -3.46
N ASP A 92 -19.36 17.61 -3.87
CA ASP A 92 -20.35 18.68 -3.70
C ASP A 92 -20.96 18.72 -2.28
N TYR A 93 -20.92 17.59 -1.56
CA TYR A 93 -21.42 17.49 -0.19
C TYR A 93 -20.59 16.49 0.63
N PRO A 94 -19.41 16.91 1.11
CA PRO A 94 -18.46 16.01 1.77
C PRO A 94 -18.92 15.66 3.18
N THR A 95 -18.85 14.38 3.54
CA THR A 95 -19.32 13.85 4.83
C THR A 95 -18.32 12.91 5.52
N GLY A 96 -17.30 12.43 4.81
CA GLY A 96 -16.33 11.43 5.27
C GLY A 96 -14.87 11.85 5.00
N PRO A 97 -14.03 10.97 4.40
CA PRO A 97 -12.60 11.22 4.20
C PRO A 97 -12.26 12.54 3.49
N LEU A 98 -13.16 13.02 2.63
CA LEU A 98 -12.97 14.28 1.91
C LEU A 98 -13.17 15.48 2.84
N LEU A 99 -14.18 15.44 3.73
CA LEU A 99 -14.40 16.46 4.76
C LEU A 99 -13.24 16.48 5.76
N ASP A 100 -12.74 15.31 6.15
CA ASP A 100 -11.59 15.22 7.06
C ASP A 100 -10.34 15.81 6.42
N ALA A 101 -10.07 15.51 5.15
CA ALA A 101 -8.95 16.09 4.40
C ALA A 101 -9.09 17.63 4.27
N GLN A 102 -10.29 18.13 3.99
CA GLN A 102 -10.55 19.57 3.95
C GLN A 102 -10.27 20.26 5.29
N LYS A 103 -10.65 19.63 6.42
CA LYS A 103 -10.38 20.18 7.75
C LYS A 103 -8.90 20.18 8.11
N MET A 104 -8.12 19.21 7.62
CA MET A 104 -6.66 19.18 7.83
C MET A 104 -5.95 20.36 7.14
N ASP A 105 -6.48 20.86 6.04
CA ASP A 105 -5.97 22.06 5.34
C ASP A 105 -6.24 23.36 6.14
N VAL A 106 -7.19 23.31 7.09
CA VAL A 106 -7.60 24.43 7.94
C VAL A 106 -7.04 24.28 9.36
N ASP A 107 -5.82 23.74 9.52
CA ASP A 107 -5.07 23.90 10.77
C ASP A 107 -4.47 25.32 10.83
N PRO A 108 -4.94 26.23 11.72
CA PRO A 108 -4.45 27.60 11.76
C PRO A 108 -3.05 27.75 12.41
N LEU A 109 -2.32 26.66 12.67
CA LEU A 109 -1.08 26.71 13.46
C LEU A 109 0.15 26.03 12.83
N VAL A 110 0.32 26.14 11.50
CA VAL A 110 1.64 25.96 10.86
C VAL A 110 2.04 27.22 10.08
N HIS A 111 1.95 28.36 10.77
CA HIS A 111 2.63 29.59 10.36
C HIS A 111 3.77 29.90 11.34
N HIS A 112 4.61 28.90 11.65
CA HIS A 112 5.97 29.23 12.04
C HIS A 112 6.75 29.56 10.77
N ARG A 113 6.67 30.84 10.39
CA ARG A 113 7.71 31.47 9.59
C ARG A 113 9.03 31.16 10.26
N HIS A 114 9.88 30.41 9.57
CA HIS A 114 11.30 30.63 9.72
C HIS A 114 11.63 31.85 8.87
N ASP A 115 11.66 33.00 9.52
CA ASP A 115 12.40 34.14 9.03
C ASP A 115 13.88 33.71 8.95
N PHE A 116 14.45 33.66 7.74
CA PHE A 116 15.78 34.12 7.33
C PHE A 116 15.95 33.94 5.82
#